data_AF-A0A497Q0Z9-F1
#
_entry.id   AF-A0A497Q0Z9-F1
#
_cell.length_a   1.000
_cell.length_b   1.000
_cell.length_c   1.000
_cell.angle_alpha   90.00
_cell.angle_beta   90.00
_cell.angle_gamma   90.00
#
_symmetry.space_group_name_H-M   'P 1'
#
loop_
_entity.id
_entity.type
_entity.pdbx_description
1 polymer ?
#
loop_
_entity_poly.entity_id
_entity_poly.type
_entity_poly.pdbx_seq_one_letter_code
_entity_poly.pdbx_strand_id
1 'polypeptide(L)'
;MDSVGPLIEGIAGSSKVLASDAYKWFEYLKGQNTRRLKLHYQNSPKVGLPDRISTAFVGGGSHWFVEFQFGTTSDIYLSEWLPSEGMSFDRRKTHYFHIGRDTTHLDDASLSVTEAGEKLASVLHELAEFARKHDHLKHWAVNFNNAITTLESSEPQESDEFLPVGAYSVKAHQLILGSFASWVFGGMGSWSDLAFNDEDQEHYESLSETLYTALCDAIVSGVNSFS
;
A
#
# COMPACT_ATOMS: atom_id res chain seq x y z
N MET A 1 -30.46 1.48 2.56
CA MET A 1 -28.98 1.36 2.57
C MET A 1 -28.65 0.56 1.34
N ASP A 2 -28.36 1.27 0.26
CA ASP A 2 -28.07 0.66 -1.02
C ASP A 2 -26.69 0.00 -0.93
N SER A 3 -26.65 -1.32 -1.12
CA SER A 3 -25.40 -2.04 -1.23
C SER A 3 -24.67 -1.51 -2.46
N VAL A 4 -23.51 -0.89 -2.24
CA VAL A 4 -22.56 -0.62 -3.32
C VAL A 4 -22.08 -1.99 -3.81
N GLY A 5 -22.71 -2.48 -4.87
CA GLY A 5 -22.26 -3.69 -5.56
C GLY A 5 -20.82 -3.52 -6.05
N PRO A 6 -20.08 -4.62 -6.23
CA PRO A 6 -18.74 -4.56 -6.78
C PRO A 6 -18.77 -3.87 -8.15
N LEU A 7 -17.81 -2.98 -8.38
CA LEU A 7 -17.67 -2.13 -9.57
C LEU A 7 -17.28 -2.91 -10.84
N ILE A 8 -17.32 -4.24 -10.79
CA ILE A 8 -17.05 -5.11 -11.93
C ILE A 8 -18.23 -6.07 -12.06
N GLU A 9 -19.21 -5.66 -12.85
CA GLU A 9 -20.21 -6.56 -13.41
C GLU A 9 -19.48 -7.65 -14.21
N GLY A 10 -19.32 -8.83 -13.61
CA GLY A 10 -18.83 -10.04 -14.26
C GLY A 10 -17.45 -9.92 -14.90
N ILE A 11 -16.40 -10.32 -14.17
CA ILE A 11 -15.13 -10.64 -14.83
C ILE A 11 -15.38 -11.83 -15.75
N ALA A 12 -15.59 -11.56 -17.05
CA ALA A 12 -15.56 -12.56 -18.09
C ALA A 12 -14.11 -13.08 -18.18
N GLY A 13 -13.84 -14.21 -17.55
CA GLY A 13 -12.48 -14.75 -17.51
C GLY A 13 -12.43 -16.17 -16.96
N SER A 14 -11.42 -16.93 -17.39
CA SER A 14 -11.09 -18.22 -16.81
C SER A 14 -10.14 -18.05 -15.63
N SER A 15 -10.45 -18.62 -14.47
CA SER A 15 -9.49 -18.68 -13.36
C SER A 15 -8.45 -19.79 -13.61
N LYS A 16 -7.17 -19.47 -13.47
CA LYS A 16 -6.08 -20.46 -13.51
C LYS A 16 -5.19 -20.30 -12.29
N VAL A 17 -4.98 -21.39 -11.55
CA VAL A 17 -3.96 -21.42 -10.49
C VAL A 17 -2.60 -21.49 -11.17
N LEU A 18 -1.82 -20.41 -11.05
CA LEU A 18 -0.45 -20.35 -11.59
C LEU A 18 0.57 -21.05 -10.67
N ALA A 19 0.35 -20.97 -9.36
CA ALA A 19 1.17 -21.60 -8.34
C ALA A 19 0.36 -21.86 -7.06
N SER A 20 0.80 -22.83 -6.24
CA SER A 20 0.10 -23.18 -4.99
C SER A 20 0.49 -22.33 -3.79
N ASP A 21 1.59 -21.58 -3.89
CA ASP A 21 2.19 -20.79 -2.82
C ASP A 21 3.14 -19.73 -3.43
N ALA A 22 3.58 -18.78 -2.61
CA ALA A 22 4.42 -17.67 -3.05
C ALA A 22 5.78 -18.15 -3.60
N TYR A 23 6.39 -19.17 -3.00
CA TYR A 23 7.67 -19.70 -3.46
C TYR A 23 7.56 -20.27 -4.88
N LYS A 24 6.57 -21.13 -5.14
CA LYS A 24 6.31 -21.68 -6.47
C LYS A 24 5.86 -20.61 -7.47
N TRP A 25 5.23 -19.54 -7.00
CA TRP A 25 4.90 -18.41 -7.85
C TRP A 25 6.16 -17.69 -8.34
N PHE A 26 7.14 -17.44 -7.45
CA PHE A 26 8.43 -16.90 -7.87
C PHE A 26 9.19 -17.84 -8.83
N GLU A 27 9.16 -19.16 -8.60
CA GLU A 27 9.74 -20.13 -9.56
C GLU A 27 9.03 -20.11 -10.92
N TYR A 28 7.70 -20.00 -10.93
CA TYR A 28 6.91 -19.82 -12.15
C TYR A 28 7.36 -18.56 -12.91
N LEU A 29 7.49 -17.42 -12.22
CA LEU A 29 7.92 -16.15 -12.82
C LEU A 29 9.33 -16.23 -13.42
N LYS A 30 10.27 -16.86 -12.72
CA LYS A 30 11.61 -17.13 -13.26
C LYS A 30 11.53 -17.95 -14.55
N GLY A 31 10.69 -18.98 -14.58
CA GLY A 31 10.44 -19.80 -15.77
C GLY A 31 9.80 -19.05 -16.95
N GLN A 32 9.12 -17.93 -16.70
CA GLN A 32 8.57 -17.04 -17.74
C GLN A 32 9.57 -16.01 -18.27
N ASN A 33 10.84 -16.03 -17.81
CA ASN A 33 11.83 -15.00 -18.09
C ASN A 33 11.42 -13.59 -17.61
N THR A 34 10.60 -13.51 -16.55
CA THR A 34 10.31 -12.24 -15.89
C THR A 34 11.61 -11.66 -15.32
N ARG A 35 11.93 -10.42 -15.67
CA ARG A 35 13.16 -9.73 -15.28
C ARG A 35 12.98 -8.91 -14.01
N ARG A 36 11.80 -8.32 -13.82
CA ARG A 36 11.49 -7.46 -12.68
C ARG A 36 10.01 -7.47 -12.36
N LEU A 37 9.68 -7.31 -11.10
CA LEU A 37 8.34 -6.98 -10.63
C LEU A 37 8.36 -5.51 -10.19
N LYS A 38 7.35 -4.74 -10.60
CA LYS A 38 7.14 -3.39 -10.09
C LYS A 38 5.75 -3.25 -9.51
N LEU A 39 5.68 -2.65 -8.33
CA LEU A 39 4.45 -2.27 -7.67
C LEU A 39 4.01 -0.90 -8.16
N HIS A 40 2.73 -0.75 -8.42
CA HIS A 40 2.09 0.52 -8.76
C HIS A 40 0.82 0.67 -7.94
N TYR A 41 0.39 1.91 -7.71
CA TYR A 41 -0.92 2.19 -7.15
C TYR A 41 -1.63 3.30 -7.92
N GLN A 42 -2.94 3.29 -7.86
CA GLN A 42 -3.79 4.34 -8.40
C GLN A 42 -4.89 4.66 -7.39
N ASN A 43 -5.01 5.95 -7.05
CA ASN A 43 -6.11 6.42 -6.22
C ASN A 43 -7.46 6.06 -6.86
N SER A 44 -8.36 5.50 -6.07
CA SER A 44 -9.68 5.05 -6.51
C SER A 44 -10.79 5.58 -5.59
N PRO A 45 -10.85 6.91 -5.36
CA PRO A 45 -11.81 7.47 -4.43
C PRO A 45 -13.21 7.16 -4.95
N LYS A 46 -14.00 6.45 -4.13
CA LYS A 46 -15.42 6.25 -4.43
C LYS A 46 -16.13 7.57 -4.19
N VAL A 47 -17.19 7.85 -4.96
CA VAL A 47 -17.94 9.10 -4.81
C VAL A 47 -18.37 9.28 -3.35
N GLY A 48 -17.85 10.32 -2.70
CA GLY A 48 -18.14 10.64 -1.30
C GLY A 48 -17.36 9.82 -0.25
N LEU A 49 -16.38 8.99 -0.64
CA LEU A 49 -15.56 8.20 0.29
C LEU A 49 -14.09 8.14 -0.15
N PRO A 50 -13.20 8.91 0.48
CA PRO A 50 -11.76 8.89 0.17
C PRO A 50 -11.10 7.53 0.42
N ASP A 51 -9.97 7.27 -0.24
CA ASP A 51 -9.25 5.99 -0.17
C ASP A 51 -8.79 5.65 1.25
N ARG A 52 -8.32 6.65 2.01
CA ARG A 52 -7.91 6.49 3.42
C ARG A 52 -9.02 6.01 4.34
N ILE A 53 -10.29 6.27 3.98
CA ILE A 53 -11.45 5.76 4.69
C ILE A 53 -11.86 4.42 4.10
N SER A 54 -11.94 4.34 2.76
CA SER A 54 -12.49 3.17 2.10
C SER A 54 -11.61 1.92 2.27
N THR A 55 -10.31 2.08 2.55
CA THR A 55 -9.36 0.98 2.85
C THR A 55 -9.76 0.13 4.06
N ALA A 56 -10.68 0.60 4.91
CA ALA A 56 -11.25 -0.20 6.00
C ALA A 56 -12.23 -1.28 5.52
N PHE A 57 -12.71 -1.20 4.28
CA PHE A 57 -13.72 -2.08 3.71
C PHE A 57 -13.13 -3.01 2.64
N VAL A 58 -13.77 -4.15 2.43
CA VAL A 58 -13.42 -5.09 1.36
C VAL A 58 -13.54 -4.37 0.01
N GLY A 59 -12.45 -4.36 -0.76
CA GLY A 59 -12.39 -3.68 -2.07
C GLY A 59 -12.44 -2.16 -1.98
N GLY A 60 -11.97 -1.56 -0.90
CA GLY A 60 -11.67 -0.13 -0.82
C GLY A 60 -10.18 0.16 -0.65
N GLY A 61 -9.84 1.45 -0.61
CA GLY A 61 -8.48 1.95 -0.77
C GLY A 61 -8.09 2.08 -2.24
N SER A 62 -6.85 2.50 -2.48
CA SER A 62 -6.28 2.57 -3.82
C SER A 62 -6.23 1.20 -4.51
N HIS A 63 -6.27 1.22 -5.84
CA HIS A 63 -5.99 0.03 -6.63
C HIS A 63 -4.49 -0.22 -6.69
N TRP A 64 -4.09 -1.45 -6.41
CA TRP A 64 -2.68 -1.87 -6.44
C TRP A 64 -2.44 -2.80 -7.62
N PHE A 65 -1.37 -2.54 -8.36
CA PHE A 65 -0.98 -3.33 -9.53
C PHE A 65 0.42 -3.87 -9.37
N VAL A 66 0.64 -5.07 -9.89
CA VAL A 66 1.97 -5.63 -10.08
C VAL A 66 2.24 -5.74 -11.58
N GLU A 67 3.23 -5.00 -12.04
CA GLU A 67 3.77 -5.07 -13.40
C GLU A 67 4.85 -6.14 -13.45
N PHE A 68 4.69 -7.11 -14.35
CA PHE A 68 5.67 -8.14 -14.62
C PHE A 68 6.45 -7.71 -15.84
N GLN A 69 7.69 -7.26 -15.65
CA GLN A 69 8.53 -6.78 -16.74
C GLN A 69 9.30 -7.93 -17.38
N PHE A 70 9.12 -8.09 -18.69
CA PHE A 70 9.89 -8.98 -19.55
C PHE A 70 10.94 -8.17 -20.33
N GLY A 71 11.38 -8.66 -21.49
CA GLY A 71 12.39 -8.00 -22.32
C GLY A 71 12.08 -6.53 -22.62
N THR A 72 11.05 -6.29 -23.44
CA THR A 72 10.58 -4.95 -23.83
C THR A 72 9.09 -4.76 -23.58
N THR A 73 8.46 -5.74 -22.93
CA THR A 73 7.01 -5.81 -22.71
C THR A 73 6.71 -6.08 -21.25
N SER A 74 5.45 -5.89 -20.86
CA SER A 74 4.97 -6.19 -19.52
C SER A 74 3.57 -6.78 -19.52
N ASP A 75 3.31 -7.57 -18.49
CA ASP A 75 1.95 -7.94 -18.12
C ASP A 75 1.56 -7.19 -16.84
N ILE A 76 0.31 -6.74 -16.76
CA ILE A 76 -0.22 -5.98 -15.62
C ILE A 76 -1.26 -6.81 -14.89
N TYR A 77 -1.04 -6.95 -13.58
CA TYR A 77 -1.92 -7.68 -12.68
C TYR A 77 -2.51 -6.75 -11.63
N LEU A 78 -3.84 -6.69 -11.55
CA LEU A 78 -4.56 -5.97 -10.50
C LEU A 78 -4.71 -6.87 -9.28
N SER A 79 -4.35 -6.35 -8.10
CA SER A 79 -4.63 -6.97 -6.81
C SER A 79 -6.04 -6.60 -6.38
N GLU A 80 -6.94 -7.58 -6.32
CA GLU A 80 -8.31 -7.35 -5.85
C GLU A 80 -8.74 -8.38 -4.81
N TRP A 81 -9.39 -7.88 -3.76
CA TRP A 81 -10.16 -8.67 -2.81
C TRP A 81 -11.58 -8.87 -3.35
N LEU A 82 -11.75 -9.76 -4.32
CA LEU A 82 -13.09 -10.16 -4.76
C LEU A 82 -13.59 -11.37 -3.95
N PRO A 83 -14.63 -11.21 -3.12
CA PRO A 83 -15.49 -12.34 -2.82
C PRO A 83 -16.34 -12.59 -4.08
N SER A 84 -15.89 -13.49 -4.96
CA SER A 84 -16.79 -13.97 -6.00
C SER A 84 -17.87 -14.86 -5.36
N GLU A 85 -19.13 -14.64 -5.74
CA GLU A 85 -20.22 -15.52 -5.33
C GLU A 85 -19.91 -16.96 -5.74
N GLY A 86 -19.83 -17.86 -4.76
CA GLY A 86 -19.61 -19.30 -4.99
C GLY A 86 -18.17 -19.79 -4.90
N MET A 87 -17.15 -18.94 -4.79
CA MET A 87 -15.82 -19.41 -4.36
C MET A 87 -15.81 -19.62 -2.85
N SER A 88 -15.30 -20.77 -2.39
CA SER A 88 -14.95 -20.96 -0.98
C SER A 88 -13.87 -19.93 -0.63
N PHE A 89 -14.26 -18.91 0.14
CA PHE A 89 -13.39 -17.81 0.51
C PHE A 89 -12.30 -18.31 1.47
N ASP A 90 -11.09 -18.55 0.95
CA ASP A 90 -9.91 -18.80 1.77
C ASP A 90 -9.17 -17.48 1.97
N ARG A 91 -9.34 -16.87 3.15
CA ARG A 91 -8.68 -15.63 3.56
C ARG A 91 -7.15 -15.66 3.50
N ARG A 92 -6.56 -16.85 3.30
CA ARG A 92 -5.11 -17.04 3.18
C ARG A 92 -4.61 -16.97 1.74
N LYS A 93 -5.49 -16.76 0.75
CA LYS A 93 -5.14 -16.69 -0.67
C LYS A 93 -5.30 -15.28 -1.20
N THR A 94 -4.28 -14.83 -1.93
CA THR A 94 -4.32 -13.58 -2.69
C THR A 94 -4.70 -13.86 -4.14
N HIS A 95 -5.59 -13.04 -4.68
CA HIS A 95 -6.06 -13.16 -6.06
C HIS A 95 -5.54 -11.97 -6.88
N TYR A 96 -5.07 -12.26 -8.09
CA TYR A 96 -4.62 -11.26 -9.04
C TYR A 96 -5.36 -11.44 -10.36
N PHE A 97 -5.78 -10.33 -10.97
CA PHE A 97 -6.43 -10.31 -12.26
C PHE A 97 -5.48 -9.78 -13.32
N HIS A 98 -5.24 -10.58 -14.35
CA HIS A 98 -4.44 -10.16 -15.49
C HIS A 98 -5.26 -9.19 -16.35
N ILE A 99 -4.92 -7.90 -16.32
CA ILE A 99 -5.70 -6.83 -16.97
C ILE A 99 -5.01 -6.23 -18.20
N GLY A 100 -3.70 -6.44 -18.37
CA GLY A 100 -2.95 -6.02 -19.55
C GLY A 100 -1.88 -7.03 -19.90
N ARG A 101 -1.78 -7.39 -21.19
CA ARG A 101 -0.80 -8.34 -21.71
C ARG A 101 0.09 -7.69 -22.77
N ASP A 102 1.38 -8.03 -22.75
CA ASP A 102 2.35 -7.58 -23.76
C ASP A 102 2.33 -6.05 -23.97
N THR A 103 2.07 -5.31 -22.89
CA THR A 103 2.04 -3.83 -22.92
C THR A 103 3.46 -3.30 -22.95
N THR A 104 3.63 -2.03 -23.31
CA THR A 104 4.88 -1.32 -23.00
C THR A 104 5.05 -1.25 -21.49
N HIS A 105 6.31 -1.12 -21.04
CA HIS A 105 6.60 -0.85 -19.63
C HIS A 105 5.85 0.40 -19.17
N LEU A 106 5.32 0.36 -17.95
CA LEU A 106 4.73 1.53 -17.33
C LEU A 106 5.83 2.53 -16.98
N ASP A 107 5.52 3.82 -17.14
CA ASP A 107 6.44 4.89 -16.76
C ASP A 107 6.69 4.85 -15.25
N ASP A 108 7.95 5.05 -14.85
CA ASP A 108 8.31 5.14 -13.45
C ASP A 108 8.27 6.60 -12.98
N ALA A 109 7.11 7.04 -12.52
CA ALA A 109 6.92 8.35 -11.89
C ALA A 109 7.15 8.32 -10.38
N SER A 110 7.65 7.20 -9.82
CA SER A 110 7.84 7.05 -8.38
C SER A 110 8.93 8.00 -7.87
N LEU A 111 8.74 8.54 -6.68
CA LEU A 111 9.78 9.28 -5.97
C LEU A 111 11.00 8.37 -5.74
N SER A 112 12.19 8.95 -5.60
CA SER A 112 13.31 8.20 -5.05
C SER A 112 13.03 7.78 -3.61
N VAL A 113 13.71 6.74 -3.13
CA VAL A 113 13.60 6.27 -1.73
C VAL A 113 13.88 7.41 -0.73
N THR A 114 14.80 8.32 -1.06
CA THR A 114 15.13 9.44 -0.17
C THR A 114 14.00 10.47 -0.17
N GLU A 115 13.52 10.91 -1.34
CA GLU A 115 12.43 11.88 -1.44
C GLU A 115 11.13 11.36 -0.80
N ALA A 116 10.80 10.08 -1.01
CA ALA A 116 9.64 9.46 -0.39
C ALA A 116 9.77 9.39 1.14
N GLY A 117 10.96 9.08 1.65
CA GLY A 117 11.24 9.07 3.08
C GLY A 117 11.14 10.45 3.72
N GLU A 118 11.70 11.48 3.08
CA GLU A 118 11.61 12.87 3.54
C GLU A 118 10.15 13.36 3.56
N LYS A 119 9.40 13.06 2.50
CA LYS A 119 7.97 13.37 2.42
C LYS A 119 7.18 12.70 3.55
N LEU A 120 7.37 11.40 3.77
CA LEU A 120 6.68 10.67 4.83
C LEU A 120 7.04 11.21 6.23
N ALA A 121 8.34 11.43 6.50
CA ALA A 121 8.79 11.98 7.78
C ALA A 121 8.18 13.36 8.07
N SER A 122 8.14 14.25 7.07
CA SER A 122 7.53 15.58 7.22
C SER A 122 6.06 15.48 7.67
N VAL A 123 5.28 14.63 7.01
CA VAL A 123 3.85 14.48 7.33
C VAL A 123 3.65 13.86 8.72
N LEU A 124 4.49 12.90 9.10
CA LEU A 124 4.45 12.30 10.44
C LEU A 124 4.78 13.31 11.54
N HIS A 125 5.71 14.24 11.30
CA HIS A 125 6.00 15.32 12.24
C HIS A 125 4.80 16.23 12.44
N GLU A 126 4.15 16.66 11.35
CA GLU A 126 2.96 17.51 11.41
C GLU A 126 1.80 16.82 12.14
N LEU A 127 1.58 15.53 11.88
CA LEU A 127 0.59 14.72 12.57
C LEU A 127 0.89 14.53 14.06
N ALA A 128 2.15 14.33 14.43
CA ALA A 128 2.55 14.23 15.82
C ALA A 128 2.29 15.54 16.56
N GLU A 129 2.60 16.69 15.95
CA GLU A 129 2.29 18.01 16.50
C GLU A 129 0.79 18.25 16.60
N PHE A 130 0.02 17.90 15.58
CA PHE A 130 -1.44 17.98 15.61
C PHE A 130 -2.02 17.14 16.76
N ALA A 131 -1.64 15.86 16.85
CA ALA A 131 -2.12 14.96 17.89
C ALA A 131 -1.73 15.43 19.31
N ARG A 132 -0.58 16.09 19.51
CA ARG A 132 -0.16 16.66 20.80
C ARG A 132 -1.08 17.77 21.30
N LYS A 133 -1.77 18.50 20.41
CA LYS A 133 -2.71 19.57 20.79
C LYS A 133 -3.97 19.03 21.47
N HIS A 134 -4.27 17.74 21.31
CA HIS A 134 -5.47 17.11 21.86
C HIS A 134 -5.10 16.05 22.90
N ASP A 135 -5.56 16.25 24.14
CA ASP A 135 -5.19 15.36 25.26
C ASP A 135 -5.52 13.87 25.02
N HIS A 136 -6.62 13.59 24.32
CA HIS A 136 -7.07 12.23 24.02
C HIS A 136 -6.29 11.55 22.87
N LEU A 137 -5.43 12.29 22.15
CA LEU A 137 -4.67 11.77 21.00
C LEU A 137 -3.17 11.60 21.28
N LYS A 138 -2.72 11.75 22.53
CA LYS A 138 -1.30 11.59 22.91
C LYS A 138 -0.69 10.27 22.47
N HIS A 139 -1.49 9.20 22.45
CA HIS A 139 -1.04 7.88 21.98
C HIS A 139 -0.75 7.85 20.47
N TRP A 140 -1.51 8.60 19.66
CA TRP A 140 -1.22 8.77 18.24
C TRP A 140 0.05 9.55 18.01
N ALA A 141 0.29 10.62 18.77
CA ALA A 141 1.57 11.32 18.73
C ALA A 141 2.74 10.36 18.99
N VAL A 142 2.65 9.51 20.02
CA VAL A 142 3.66 8.47 20.28
C VAL A 142 3.82 7.53 19.08
N ASN A 143 2.72 7.06 18.48
CA ASN A 143 2.76 6.19 17.31
C ASN A 143 3.52 6.82 16.13
N PHE A 144 3.22 8.08 15.80
CA PHE A 144 3.90 8.79 14.71
C PHE A 144 5.39 9.01 14.99
N ASN A 145 5.77 9.33 16.24
CA ASN A 145 7.19 9.45 16.61
C ASN A 145 7.95 8.11 16.53
N ASN A 146 7.29 6.99 16.83
CA ASN A 146 7.89 5.66 16.67
C ASN A 146 8.15 5.35 15.19
N ALA A 147 7.23 5.71 14.30
CA ALA A 147 7.42 5.57 12.86
C ALA A 147 8.56 6.47 12.34
N ILE A 148 8.64 7.72 12.81
CA ILE A 148 9.78 8.62 12.50
C ILE A 148 11.11 8.00 12.94
N THR A 149 11.16 7.47 14.17
CA THR A 149 12.37 6.80 14.69
C THR A 149 12.76 5.60 13.82
N THR A 150 11.77 4.87 13.27
CA THR A 150 12.01 3.76 12.35
C THR A 150 12.60 4.24 11.01
N LEU A 151 12.10 5.35 10.47
CA LEU A 151 12.60 5.97 9.23
C LEU A 151 14.03 6.50 9.38
N GLU A 152 14.36 7.02 10.56
CA GLU A 152 15.64 7.71 10.84
C GLU A 152 16.71 6.82 11.49
N SER A 153 16.37 5.58 11.86
CA SER A 153 17.30 4.65 12.50
C SER A 153 18.57 4.48 11.64
N SER A 154 19.70 4.14 12.25
CA SER A 154 20.91 3.74 11.50
C SER A 154 20.96 2.25 11.19
N GLU A 155 20.14 1.46 11.89
CA GLU A 155 20.07 0.01 11.76
C GLU A 155 18.63 -0.41 11.48
N PRO A 156 18.36 -1.26 10.48
CA PRO A 156 17.05 -1.88 10.35
C PRO A 156 16.77 -2.67 11.63
N GLN A 157 15.59 -2.52 12.23
CA GLN A 157 15.15 -3.40 13.32
C GLN A 157 15.19 -4.86 12.82
N GLU A 158 15.42 -5.81 13.73
CA GLU A 158 15.78 -7.21 13.44
C GLU A 158 15.04 -7.85 12.26
N SER A 159 15.76 -8.73 11.56
CA SER A 159 15.40 -9.43 10.33
C SER A 159 13.90 -9.63 10.13
N ASP A 160 13.30 -8.78 9.31
CA ASP A 160 11.91 -8.94 8.95
C ASP A 160 11.80 -10.10 7.94
N GLU A 161 11.09 -11.18 8.30
CA GLU A 161 10.86 -12.35 7.43
C GLU A 161 10.20 -11.96 6.10
N PHE A 162 9.63 -10.75 6.03
CA PHE A 162 8.93 -10.20 4.88
C PHE A 162 9.85 -9.70 3.76
N LEU A 163 11.11 -9.33 4.06
CA LEU A 163 12.02 -8.77 3.06
C LEU A 163 13.25 -9.67 2.83
N PRO A 164 13.59 -9.97 1.56
CA PRO A 164 14.78 -10.76 1.26
C PRO A 164 16.06 -10.07 1.76
N VAL A 165 16.87 -10.83 2.50
CA VAL A 165 18.14 -10.35 3.06
C VAL A 165 19.08 -9.89 1.95
N GLY A 166 19.59 -8.67 2.06
CA GLY A 166 20.58 -8.10 1.13
C GLY A 166 20.02 -7.57 -0.19
N ALA A 167 18.71 -7.62 -0.41
CA ALA A 167 18.08 -7.18 -1.65
C ALA A 167 17.78 -5.67 -1.71
N TYR A 168 17.73 -5.01 -0.55
CA TYR A 168 17.38 -3.61 -0.43
C TYR A 168 18.46 -2.85 0.34
N SER A 169 18.59 -1.56 0.02
CA SER A 169 19.38 -0.64 0.83
C SER A 169 18.76 -0.46 2.22
N VAL A 170 19.57 -0.05 3.21
CA VAL A 170 19.09 0.27 4.56
C VAL A 170 17.96 1.30 4.53
N LYS A 171 18.09 2.35 3.71
CA LYS A 171 17.04 3.38 3.55
C LYS A 171 15.73 2.82 2.99
N ALA A 172 15.82 1.89 2.03
CA ALA A 172 14.63 1.26 1.45
C ALA A 172 13.92 0.35 2.48
N HIS A 173 14.68 -0.41 3.27
CA HIS A 173 14.14 -1.16 4.39
C HIS A 173 13.41 -0.24 5.38
N GLN A 174 14.06 0.85 5.80
CA GLN A 174 13.47 1.82 6.74
C GLN A 174 12.20 2.45 6.19
N LEU A 175 12.19 2.80 4.90
CA LEU A 175 11.01 3.35 4.25
C LEU A 175 9.84 2.37 4.29
N ILE A 176 10.08 1.10 3.98
CA ILE A 176 9.04 0.05 4.01
C ILE A 176 8.53 -0.17 5.44
N LEU A 177 9.44 -0.38 6.39
CA LEU A 177 9.10 -0.62 7.79
C LEU A 177 8.40 0.59 8.44
N GLY A 178 8.92 1.79 8.19
CA GLY A 178 8.33 3.05 8.65
C GLY A 178 6.93 3.27 8.08
N SER A 179 6.70 2.88 6.82
CA SER A 179 5.36 2.90 6.21
C SER A 179 4.39 1.95 6.92
N PHE A 180 4.82 0.73 7.25
CA PHE A 180 3.99 -0.21 8.00
C PHE A 180 3.73 0.26 9.43
N ALA A 181 4.75 0.78 10.11
CA ALA A 181 4.63 1.31 11.47
C ALA A 181 3.70 2.53 11.56
N SER A 182 3.60 3.32 10.49
CA SER A 182 2.70 4.48 10.41
C SER A 182 1.37 4.20 9.70
N TRP A 183 1.08 2.95 9.36
CA TRP A 183 -0.21 2.60 8.78
C TRP A 183 -1.31 2.62 9.84
N VAL A 184 -2.05 3.73 9.90
CA VAL A 184 -3.09 4.00 10.90
C VAL A 184 -4.52 3.86 10.35
N PHE A 185 -4.64 3.45 9.09
CA PHE A 185 -5.92 3.36 8.38
C PHE A 185 -6.51 1.95 8.46
N GLY A 186 -7.81 1.87 8.81
CA GLY A 186 -8.58 0.63 8.78
C GLY A 186 -8.95 0.07 10.16
N GLY A 187 -10.09 -0.62 10.25
CA GLY A 187 -10.65 -1.16 11.49
C GLY A 187 -11.38 -0.11 12.35
N MET A 188 -12.16 -0.59 13.32
CA MET A 188 -12.82 0.27 14.32
C MET A 188 -11.83 0.75 15.37
N GLY A 189 -11.92 2.03 15.75
CA GLY A 189 -10.98 2.70 16.65
C GLY A 189 -9.71 3.19 15.97
N SER A 190 -9.69 3.22 14.64
CA SER A 190 -8.52 3.65 13.86
C SER A 190 -8.41 5.16 13.80
N TRP A 191 -7.30 5.66 13.25
CA TRP A 191 -7.14 7.09 13.01
C TRP A 191 -8.27 7.65 12.16
N SER A 192 -8.85 6.84 11.25
CA SER A 192 -9.97 7.20 10.38
C SER A 192 -11.30 7.46 11.09
N ASP A 193 -11.42 7.07 12.37
CA ASP A 193 -12.67 7.21 13.15
C ASP A 193 -12.71 8.49 14.00
N LEU A 194 -11.68 9.33 13.91
CA LEU A 194 -11.61 10.58 14.66
C LEU A 194 -12.50 11.65 14.03
N ALA A 195 -13.10 12.47 14.89
CA ALA A 195 -13.92 13.61 14.50
C ALA A 195 -13.61 14.80 15.41
N PHE A 196 -13.56 15.98 14.81
CA PHE A 196 -13.22 17.25 15.43
C PHE A 196 -14.28 18.30 15.11
N ASN A 197 -14.18 19.46 15.75
CA ASN A 197 -15.03 20.60 15.45
C ASN A 197 -14.26 21.59 14.56
N ASP A 198 -14.99 22.25 13.65
CA ASP A 198 -14.52 23.42 12.90
C ASP A 198 -13.17 23.21 12.19
N GLU A 199 -12.22 24.13 12.36
CA GLU A 199 -10.92 24.17 11.66
C GLU A 199 -10.06 22.92 11.91
N ASP A 200 -10.19 22.27 13.08
CA ASP A 200 -9.43 21.06 13.39
C ASP A 200 -9.90 19.87 12.54
N GLN A 201 -11.18 19.84 12.11
CA GLN A 201 -11.69 18.80 11.22
C GLN A 201 -11.05 18.90 9.84
N GLU A 202 -11.02 20.10 9.26
CA GLU A 202 -10.42 20.34 7.94
C GLU A 202 -8.93 20.02 7.94
N HIS A 203 -8.23 20.42 9.01
CA HIS A 203 -6.81 20.14 9.17
C HIS A 203 -6.52 18.65 9.34
N TYR A 204 -7.31 17.96 10.18
CA TYR A 204 -7.23 16.51 10.35
C TYR A 204 -7.44 15.76 9.02
N GLU A 205 -8.47 16.13 8.26
CA GLU A 205 -8.76 15.49 6.97
C GLU A 205 -7.62 15.70 5.98
N SER A 206 -7.12 16.94 5.86
CA SER A 206 -6.00 17.28 4.98
C SER A 206 -4.72 16.51 5.33
N LEU A 207 -4.33 16.46 6.61
CA LEU A 207 -3.18 15.69 7.06
C LEU A 207 -3.36 14.19 6.84
N SER A 208 -4.57 13.68 7.03
CA SER A 208 -4.88 12.27 6.83
C SER A 208 -4.81 11.85 5.36
N GLU A 209 -5.30 12.67 4.43
CA GLU A 209 -5.15 12.43 2.99
C GLU A 209 -3.67 12.49 2.56
N THR A 210 -2.95 13.46 3.10
CA THR A 210 -1.52 13.64 2.82
C THR A 210 -0.71 12.44 3.32
N LEU A 211 -1.02 11.93 4.52
CA LEU A 211 -0.39 10.73 5.07
C LEU A 211 -0.69 9.51 4.20
N TYR A 212 -1.94 9.29 3.82
CA TYR A 212 -2.31 8.14 3.00
C TYR A 212 -1.55 8.12 1.67
N THR A 213 -1.48 9.26 1.00
CA THR A 213 -0.72 9.40 -0.25
C THR A 213 0.78 9.18 -0.02
N ALA A 214 1.35 9.79 1.03
CA ALA A 214 2.77 9.63 1.35
C ALA A 214 3.14 8.18 1.68
N LEU A 215 2.25 7.43 2.36
CA LEU A 215 2.42 6.01 2.63
C LEU A 215 2.41 5.17 1.33
N CYS A 216 1.45 5.40 0.44
CA CYS A 216 1.39 4.67 -0.82
C CYS A 216 2.63 4.94 -1.69
N ASP A 217 3.07 6.20 -1.78
CA ASP A 217 4.31 6.59 -2.46
C ASP A 217 5.53 5.89 -1.83
N ALA A 218 5.64 5.92 -0.50
CA ALA A 218 6.75 5.31 0.23
C ALA A 218 6.83 3.80 0.02
N ILE A 219 5.70 3.09 0.04
CA ILE A 219 5.63 1.66 -0.23
C ILE A 219 6.10 1.37 -1.65
N VAL A 220 5.61 2.10 -2.66
CA VAL A 220 6.03 1.92 -4.06
C VAL A 220 7.52 2.19 -4.24
N SER A 221 8.02 3.33 -3.76
CA SER A 221 9.43 3.71 -3.86
C SER A 221 10.34 2.71 -3.15
N GLY A 222 9.95 2.25 -1.95
CA GLY A 222 10.68 1.24 -1.19
C GLY A 222 10.75 -0.10 -1.91
N VAL A 223 9.59 -0.67 -2.26
CA VAL A 223 9.48 -1.99 -2.91
C VAL A 223 10.15 -2.01 -4.29
N ASN A 224 9.98 -0.96 -5.09
CA ASN A 224 10.54 -0.89 -6.44
C ASN A 224 12.06 -0.65 -6.45
N SER A 225 12.66 -0.22 -5.33
CA SER A 225 14.11 -0.01 -5.22
C SER A 225 14.95 -1.29 -5.11
N PHE A 226 14.29 -2.45 -5.18
CA PHE A 226 14.93 -3.77 -5.24
C PHE A 226 16.08 -3.78 -6.25
N SER A 227 17.26 -4.20 -5.78
CA SER A 227 18.53 -4.19 -6.52
C SER A 227 18.84 -5.52 -7.18
#